data_AF-A0A7C8YM80-F1
#
_entry.id   AF-A0A7C8YM80-F1
#
_cell.length_a   1.000
_cell.length_b   1.000
_cell.length_c   1.000
_cell.angle_alpha   90.00
_cell.angle_beta   90.00
_cell.angle_gamma   90.00
#
_symmetry.space_group_name_H-M   'P 1'
#
loop_
_entity.id
_entity.type
_entity.pdbx_description
1 polymer ?
#
loop_
_entity_poly.entity_id
_entity_poly.type
_entity_poly.pdbx_seq_one_letter_code
_entity_poly.pdbx_strand_id
1 'polypeptide(L)'
;DGIEGRPVVAYCSRCQTAKPPRCHHCSVCQRCVLKMDHHCVWVVNCVGARNYKFFLLFLVYEKRREKKERAARWKYDLGWRKNLEQVLGTKRALWLLPMFSKDDLDNVPSLQGTYFPMHGNPES
;
A
#
# COMPACT_ATOMS: atom_id res chain seq x y z
N ASP A 1 26.76 18.73 12.64
CA ASP A 1 25.61 19.43 12.05
C ASP A 1 24.77 18.44 11.26
N GLY A 2 23.52 18.25 11.70
CA GLY A 2 22.69 17.06 11.43
C GLY A 2 22.04 17.00 10.04
N ILE A 3 22.42 15.96 9.28
CA ILE A 3 21.73 15.51 8.05
C ILE A 3 21.34 14.04 8.23
N GLU A 4 20.52 13.73 9.25
CA GLU A 4 19.85 12.43 9.35
C GLU A 4 18.36 12.60 9.09
N GLY A 5 17.84 11.91 8.07
CA GLY A 5 16.46 11.39 8.14
C GLY A 5 15.40 11.89 7.16
N ARG A 6 15.65 12.86 6.26
CA ARG A 6 14.64 13.16 5.21
C ARG A 6 14.77 12.16 4.05
N PRO A 7 13.76 11.31 3.78
CA PRO A 7 13.82 10.38 2.65
C PRO A 7 13.92 11.19 1.36
N VAL A 8 14.92 10.87 0.53
CA VAL A 8 15.09 11.48 -0.80
C VAL A 8 13.82 11.21 -1.60
N VAL A 9 13.10 12.28 -1.94
CA VAL A 9 11.90 12.20 -2.77
C VAL A 9 12.35 11.86 -4.18
N ALA A 10 12.13 10.61 -4.59
CA ALA A 10 12.47 10.16 -5.93
C ALA A 10 11.64 10.93 -6.97
N TYR A 11 12.17 11.18 -8.17
CA TYR A 11 11.45 11.89 -9.24
C TYR A 11 11.09 10.93 -10.38
N CYS A 12 9.99 11.21 -11.09
CA CYS A 12 9.62 10.54 -12.33
C CYS A 12 9.88 11.48 -13.51
N SER A 13 10.89 11.19 -14.32
CA SER A 13 11.15 11.95 -15.55
C SER A 13 10.01 11.86 -16.57
N ARG A 14 9.34 10.70 -16.68
CA ARG A 14 8.24 10.48 -17.64
C ARG A 14 6.96 11.24 -17.29
N CYS A 15 6.59 11.25 -16.00
CA CYS A 15 5.40 11.96 -15.52
C CYS A 15 5.70 13.37 -15.00
N GLN A 16 6.98 13.77 -15.01
CA GLN A 16 7.48 15.05 -14.51
C GLN A 16 6.99 15.41 -13.09
N THR A 17 6.91 14.41 -12.20
CA THR A 17 6.42 14.60 -10.83
C THR A 17 7.32 13.92 -9.82
N ALA A 18 7.35 14.48 -8.61
CA ALA A 18 7.85 13.79 -7.43
C ALA A 18 7.09 12.47 -7.22
N LYS A 19 7.82 11.42 -6.88
CA LYS A 19 7.29 10.10 -6.51
C LYS A 19 7.16 10.06 -4.99
N PRO A 20 5.93 9.91 -4.46
CA PRO A 20 5.74 9.59 -3.05
C PRO A 20 6.46 8.28 -2.69
N PRO A 21 6.70 8.03 -1.39
CA PRO A 21 7.27 6.75 -0.95
C PRO A 21 6.49 5.57 -1.51
N ARG A 22 7.19 4.53 -1.97
CA ARG A 22 6.63 3.31 -2.56
C ARG A 22 5.83 3.51 -3.87
N CYS A 23 5.90 4.70 -4.48
CA CYS A 23 5.32 4.94 -5.80
C CYS A 23 6.29 4.50 -6.91
N HIS A 24 5.77 3.79 -7.91
CA HIS A 24 6.54 3.38 -9.09
C HIS A 24 5.81 3.78 -10.38
N HIS A 25 6.57 4.06 -11.43
CA HIS A 25 6.00 4.33 -12.76
C HIS A 25 5.79 3.01 -13.48
N CYS A 26 4.56 2.72 -13.89
CA CYS A 26 4.28 1.57 -14.75
C CYS A 26 4.40 2.00 -16.20
N SER A 27 5.30 1.37 -16.95
CA SER A 27 5.45 1.60 -18.38
C SER A 27 4.27 1.10 -19.20
N VAL A 28 3.52 0.09 -18.73
CA VAL A 28 2.35 -0.41 -19.45
C VAL A 28 1.18 0.58 -19.32
N CYS A 29 0.90 1.03 -18.08
CA CYS A 29 -0.16 2.01 -17.83
C CYS A 29 0.26 3.47 -18.08
N GLN A 30 1.53 3.73 -18.38
CA GLN A 30 2.12 5.06 -18.61
C GLN A 30 1.84 6.07 -17.50
N ARG A 31 1.81 5.62 -16.24
CA ARG A 31 1.51 6.47 -15.08
C ARG A 31 2.23 6.02 -13.83
N CYS A 32 2.44 6.95 -12.91
CA CYS A 32 2.85 6.67 -11.55
C CYS A 32 1.71 6.05 -10.74
N VAL A 33 2.00 4.94 -10.05
CA VAL A 33 1.06 4.19 -9.23
C VAL A 33 1.55 4.18 -7.78
N LEU A 34 0.71 4.67 -6.88
CA LEU A 34 0.99 4.71 -5.44
C LEU A 34 0.99 3.29 -4.86
N LYS A 35 1.96 2.99 -3.98
CA LYS A 35 2.16 1.66 -3.40
C LYS A 35 2.08 0.55 -4.45
N MET A 36 2.68 0.78 -5.62
CA MET A 36 2.60 -0.15 -6.75
C MET A 36 3.14 -1.50 -6.32
N ASP A 37 2.31 -2.53 -6.46
CA ASP A 37 2.71 -3.91 -6.25
C ASP A 37 3.18 -4.49 -7.59
N HIS A 38 2.28 -4.55 -8.58
CA HIS A 38 2.59 -5.00 -9.94
C HIS A 38 1.56 -4.50 -10.96
N HIS A 39 1.90 -4.62 -12.25
CA HIS A 39 0.91 -4.58 -13.32
C HIS A 39 0.38 -6.00 -13.54
N CYS A 40 -0.92 -6.20 -13.31
CA CYS A 40 -1.53 -7.51 -13.42
C CYS A 40 -2.25 -7.63 -14.76
N VAL A 41 -1.78 -8.55 -15.60
CA VAL A 41 -2.37 -8.81 -16.92
C VAL A 41 -3.79 -9.37 -16.82
N TRP A 42 -4.10 -10.10 -15.74
CA TRP A 42 -5.40 -10.75 -15.54
C TRP A 42 -6.53 -9.77 -15.20
N VAL A 43 -6.20 -8.68 -14.50
CA VAL A 43 -7.16 -7.59 -14.23
C VAL A 43 -6.92 -6.37 -15.13
N VAL A 44 -6.02 -6.51 -16.11
CA VAL A 44 -5.63 -5.49 -17.10
C VAL A 44 -5.37 -4.11 -16.46
N ASN A 45 -4.77 -4.11 -15.27
CA ASN A 45 -4.56 -2.90 -14.49
C ASN A 45 -3.41 -3.07 -13.48
N CYS A 46 -2.87 -1.95 -13.01
CA CYS A 46 -1.95 -1.98 -11.89
C CYS A 46 -2.67 -2.27 -10.57
N VAL A 47 -2.04 -3.11 -9.76
CA VAL A 47 -2.36 -3.32 -8.36
C VAL A 47 -1.51 -2.36 -7.53
N GLY A 48 -2.16 -1.52 -6.73
CA GLY A 48 -1.52 -0.50 -5.89
C GLY A 48 -2.46 -0.04 -4.78
N ALA A 49 -2.17 1.09 -4.13
CA ALA A 49 -2.83 1.53 -2.90
C ALA A 49 -4.37 1.46 -2.97
N ARG A 50 -4.96 1.94 -4.06
CA ARG A 50 -6.42 2.10 -4.21
C ARG A 50 -7.18 0.79 -4.45
N ASN A 51 -6.51 -0.26 -4.94
CA ASN A 51 -7.16 -1.52 -5.27
C ASN A 51 -6.52 -2.76 -4.63
N TYR A 52 -5.52 -2.56 -3.77
CA TYR A 52 -4.82 -3.65 -3.10
C TYR A 52 -5.77 -4.52 -2.26
N LYS A 53 -6.71 -3.91 -1.51
CA LYS A 53 -7.73 -4.66 -0.74
C LYS A 53 -8.58 -5.54 -1.65
N PHE A 54 -9.10 -4.98 -2.74
CA PHE A 54 -9.97 -5.72 -3.66
C PHE A 54 -9.22 -6.86 -4.34
N PHE A 55 -7.95 -6.64 -4.70
CA PHE A 55 -7.11 -7.69 -5.27
C PHE A 55 -6.82 -8.81 -4.26
N LEU A 56 -6.52 -8.49 -2.99
CA LEU A 56 -6.35 -9.50 -1.96
C LEU A 56 -7.65 -10.28 -1.69
N LEU A 57 -8.79 -9.61 -1.67
CA LEU A 57 -10.10 -10.27 -1.52
C LEU A 57 -10.39 -11.20 -2.69
N PHE A 58 -10.14 -10.74 -3.92
CA PHE A 58 -10.21 -11.58 -5.11
C PHE A 58 -9.34 -12.84 -4.94
N LEU A 59 -8.07 -12.71 -4.55
CA LEU A 59 -7.22 -13.88 -4.31
C LEU A 59 -7.71 -14.80 -3.18
N VAL A 60 -8.28 -14.24 -2.11
CA VAL A 60 -8.84 -15.03 -0.98
C VAL A 60 -10.08 -15.80 -1.42
N TYR A 61 -10.92 -15.22 -2.28
CA TYR A 61 -12.09 -15.91 -2.81
C TYR A 61 -11.72 -16.99 -3.85
N GLU A 62 -10.69 -16.74 -4.66
CA GLU A 62 -10.23 -17.69 -5.68
C GLU A 62 -9.36 -18.83 -5.10
N LYS A 63 -8.56 -18.59 -4.06
CA LYS A 63 -7.61 -19.58 -3.51
C LYS A 63 -8.05 -20.19 -2.17
N ARG A 64 -7.93 -21.52 -2.07
CA ARG A 64 -7.82 -22.25 -0.79
C ARG A 64 -6.38 -22.14 -0.24
N ARG A 65 -6.25 -21.52 0.94
CA ARG A 65 -5.12 -21.53 1.90
C ARG A 65 -3.71 -21.75 1.34
N GLU A 66 -2.98 -20.66 1.18
CA GLU A 66 -1.51 -20.65 1.06
C GLU A 66 -0.88 -20.51 2.47
N LYS A 67 0.10 -21.35 2.80
CA LYS A 67 0.82 -21.26 4.09
C LYS A 67 1.76 -20.04 4.04
N LYS A 68 1.60 -19.09 4.96
CA LYS A 68 2.51 -17.96 5.10
C LYS A 68 3.77 -18.38 5.85
N GLU A 69 4.91 -18.18 5.21
CA GLU A 69 6.22 -18.21 5.87
C GLU A 69 6.44 -16.92 6.68
N ARG A 70 7.23 -16.99 7.73
CA ARG A 70 7.46 -15.88 8.68
C ARG A 70 8.23 -14.76 7.98
N ALA A 71 7.61 -13.58 7.87
CA ALA A 71 8.24 -12.42 7.24
C ALA A 71 9.39 -11.87 8.11
N ALA A 72 10.51 -11.54 7.45
CA ALA A 72 11.63 -10.82 8.05
C ALA A 72 11.21 -9.42 8.51
N ARG A 73 11.89 -8.88 9.53
CA ARG A 73 11.62 -7.54 10.08
C ARG A 73 11.89 -6.46 9.00
N TRP A 74 10.84 -5.81 8.51
CA TRP A 74 10.90 -4.81 7.44
C TRP A 74 10.57 -3.40 7.95
N LYS A 75 11.09 -2.33 7.34
CA LYS A 75 10.94 -0.95 7.83
C LYS A 75 9.50 -0.41 7.92
N TYR A 76 8.59 -0.99 7.14
CA TYR A 76 7.15 -0.66 7.12
C TYR A 76 6.30 -1.66 7.92
N ASP A 77 6.92 -2.67 8.54
CA ASP A 77 6.21 -3.61 9.40
C ASP A 77 5.97 -2.94 10.75
N LEU A 78 4.71 -2.72 11.14
CA LEU A 78 4.33 -2.16 12.45
C LEU A 78 3.67 -3.22 13.35
N GLY A 79 3.82 -4.49 13.01
CA GLY A 79 3.11 -5.60 13.63
C GLY A 79 1.82 -5.97 12.89
N TRP A 80 1.42 -7.23 13.06
CA TRP A 80 0.39 -7.86 12.23
C TRP A 80 -0.98 -7.15 12.24
N ARG A 81 -1.42 -6.59 13.38
CA ARG A 81 -2.70 -5.87 13.48
C ARG A 81 -2.66 -4.54 12.72
N LYS A 82 -1.68 -3.69 13.04
CA LYS A 82 -1.50 -2.38 12.42
C LYS A 82 -1.31 -2.50 10.90
N ASN A 83 -0.56 -3.51 10.44
CA ASN A 83 -0.38 -3.78 9.01
C ASN A 83 -1.67 -4.22 8.32
N LEU A 84 -2.53 -5.01 8.98
CA LEU A 84 -3.84 -5.38 8.42
C LEU A 84 -4.75 -4.16 8.31
N GLU A 85 -4.76 -3.28 9.31
CA GLU A 85 -5.57 -2.05 9.28
C GLU A 85 -5.15 -1.10 8.15
N GLN A 86 -3.85 -0.99 7.86
CA GLN A 86 -3.32 -0.25 6.71
C GLN A 86 -3.77 -0.78 5.33
N VAL A 87 -4.35 -1.98 5.29
CA VAL A 87 -4.78 -2.63 4.04
C VAL A 87 -6.29 -2.81 4.00
N LEU A 88 -6.91 -3.26 5.09
CA LEU A 88 -8.31 -3.66 5.15
C LEU A 88 -9.22 -2.57 5.73
N GLY A 89 -8.65 -1.58 6.43
CA GLY A 89 -9.36 -0.59 7.23
C GLY A 89 -9.52 -1.00 8.70
N THR A 90 -9.97 -0.06 9.54
CA THR A 90 -10.13 -0.25 10.99
C THR A 90 -11.38 -1.07 11.33
N LYS A 91 -12.44 -0.98 10.51
CA LYS A 91 -13.72 -1.66 10.74
C LYS A 91 -13.65 -3.13 10.33
N ARG A 92 -13.44 -4.02 11.31
CA ARG A 92 -13.33 -5.49 11.10
C ARG A 92 -14.52 -6.12 10.40
N ALA A 93 -15.74 -5.61 10.62
CA ALA A 93 -16.94 -6.08 9.93
C ALA A 93 -16.87 -5.94 8.40
N LEU A 94 -16.03 -5.03 7.90
CA LEU A 94 -15.84 -4.78 6.47
C LEU A 94 -14.60 -5.47 5.89
N TRP A 95 -13.88 -6.28 6.67
CA TRP A 95 -12.61 -6.89 6.22
C TRP A 95 -12.80 -7.88 5.09
N LEU A 96 -13.93 -8.60 5.09
CA LEU A 96 -14.31 -9.55 4.06
C LEU A 96 -15.30 -8.96 3.05
N LEU A 97 -15.47 -7.64 3.01
CA LEU A 97 -16.34 -6.98 2.05
C LEU A 97 -15.48 -6.10 1.13
N PRO A 98 -15.79 -6.01 -0.17
CA PRO A 98 -15.08 -5.17 -1.13
C PRO A 98 -15.50 -3.69 -0.96
N MET A 99 -15.37 -3.15 0.25
CA MET A 99 -15.76 -1.79 0.60
C MET A 99 -14.90 -1.26 1.75
N PHE A 100 -14.65 0.05 1.72
CA PHE A 100 -14.09 0.80 2.84
C PHE A 100 -15.18 1.69 3.45
N SER A 101 -15.06 2.01 4.73
CA SER A 101 -15.86 3.09 5.29
C SER A 101 -15.29 4.45 4.89
N LYS A 102 -16.14 5.49 4.85
CA LYS A 102 -15.67 6.86 4.58
C LYS A 102 -14.59 7.28 5.58
N ASP A 103 -14.82 6.99 6.86
CA ASP A 103 -13.85 7.25 7.93
C ASP A 103 -12.49 6.59 7.67
N ASP A 104 -12.47 5.35 7.14
CA ASP A 104 -11.20 4.68 6.83
C ASP A 104 -10.46 5.39 5.68
N LEU A 105 -11.20 5.79 4.64
CA LEU A 105 -10.61 6.50 3.50
C LEU A 105 -10.00 7.85 3.90
N ASP A 106 -10.62 8.52 4.88
CA ASP A 106 -10.20 9.84 5.34
C ASP A 106 -9.07 9.75 6.39
N ASN A 107 -9.17 8.80 7.32
CA ASN A 107 -8.29 8.73 8.49
C ASN A 107 -7.12 7.74 8.37
N VAL A 108 -7.06 6.91 7.31
CA VAL A 108 -5.97 5.95 7.11
C VAL A 108 -5.13 6.36 5.89
N PRO A 109 -4.06 7.16 6.07
CA PRO A 109 -3.27 7.72 4.95
C PRO A 109 -2.69 6.68 4.00
N SER A 110 -2.36 5.50 4.53
CA SER A 110 -1.82 4.39 3.75
C SER A 110 -2.81 3.80 2.74
N LEU A 111 -4.13 3.99 2.91
CA LEU A 111 -5.15 3.63 1.93
C LEU A 111 -5.16 4.60 0.74
N GLN A 112 -4.89 5.89 1.00
CA GLN A 112 -4.73 6.89 -0.04
C GLN A 112 -3.37 6.76 -0.76
N GLY A 113 -2.40 6.14 -0.09
CA GLY A 113 -1.05 5.89 -0.62
C GLY A 113 -0.13 7.11 -0.58
N THR A 114 -0.51 8.13 0.19
CA THR A 114 0.21 9.42 0.33
C THR A 114 1.29 9.35 1.41
N TYR A 115 1.04 8.58 2.47
CA TYR A 115 1.96 8.41 3.60
C TYR A 115 1.95 6.98 4.12
N PHE A 116 3.11 6.51 4.58
CA PHE A 116 3.29 5.17 5.16
C PHE A 116 4.08 5.28 6.47
N PRO A 117 3.48 4.90 7.61
CA PRO A 117 4.18 4.94 8.89
C PRO A 117 5.32 3.90 8.91
N MET A 118 6.41 4.27 9.58
CA MET A 118 7.67 3.51 9.66
C MET A 118 8.13 3.43 11.11
N HIS A 119 8.90 2.39 11.44
CA HIS A 119 9.53 2.30 12.76
C HIS A 119 10.48 3.50 13.00
N GLY A 120 10.33 4.17 14.14
CA GLY A 120 11.19 5.28 14.57
C GLY A 120 10.72 6.68 14.19
N ASN A 121 9.54 6.84 13.56
CA ASN A 121 8.95 8.16 13.34
C ASN A 121 8.11 8.57 14.58
N PRO A 122 8.21 9.79 15.15
CA PRO A 122 7.53 10.18 16.40
C PRO A 122 5.99 10.23 16.38
N GLU A 123 5.33 9.77 15.31
CA GLU A 123 3.88 9.87 15.10
C GLU A 123 3.19 8.48 14.94
N SER A 124 3.71 7.41 15.54
CA SER A 124 3.20 6.01 15.37
C SER A 124 2.66 5.34 16.65
#